data_AF-X0SZ76-F1
#
_entry.id   AF-X0SZ76-F1
#
_cell.length_a   1.000
_cell.length_b   1.000
_cell.length_c   1.000
_cell.angle_alpha   90.00
_cell.angle_beta   90.00
_cell.angle_gamma   90.00
#
_symmetry.space_group_name_H-M   'P 1'
#
loop_
_entity.id
_entity.type
_entity.pdbx_description
1 polymer ?
#
loop_
_entity_poly.entity_id
_entity_poly.type
_entity_poly.pdbx_seq_one_letter_code
_entity_poly.pdbx_strand_id
1 'polypeptide(L)'
;PTLKEDYLKQNENSDLYKEEDLRESTPTIMKNFFLIRPFETITRLYGTPTYSEIDPTLVIAFTFPILFGLMFGDIGHGLILIIAGLIGGLVFRKRGGDTANFSWIIFFCGWAAFFTGFLYGEFLGHHEIEIFGTVLWNFEENPIIIPIIGTLNNPLDNIMSVFTFAIYIGVFHINLGWIIQFLNYWKQKRKYLGFSDSLMKILLLTGGTILIFGFGFDIYGWLSPPYPILLTLIPGVLLLLLKPLGKIFKISYLQEESFGGLLGEGSIEAFDTVLSV
;
A
#
# COMPACT_ATOMS: atom_id res chain seq x y z
N PRO A 1 60.54 20.88 -4.97
CA PRO A 1 59.83 20.06 -5.98
C PRO A 1 58.86 19.05 -5.35
N THR A 2 59.23 18.40 -4.25
CA THR A 2 58.49 17.29 -3.62
C THR A 2 57.19 17.69 -2.92
N LEU A 3 57.17 18.81 -2.18
CA LEU A 3 55.96 19.21 -1.46
C LEU A 3 54.79 19.55 -2.38
N LYS A 4 55.04 20.25 -3.50
CA LYS A 4 53.98 20.67 -4.44
C LYS A 4 53.38 19.48 -5.20
N GLU A 5 54.19 18.46 -5.48
CA GLU A 5 53.73 17.20 -6.08
C GLU A 5 52.97 16.33 -5.07
N ASP A 6 53.36 16.33 -3.80
CA ASP A 6 52.60 15.65 -2.74
C ASP A 6 51.25 16.33 -2.49
N TYR A 7 51.19 17.67 -2.48
CA TYR A 7 49.91 18.41 -2.40
C TYR A 7 49.00 18.15 -3.62
N LEU A 8 49.57 18.01 -4.83
CA LEU A 8 48.79 17.71 -6.03
C LEU A 8 48.30 16.25 -6.05
N LYS A 9 49.11 15.28 -5.60
CA LYS A 9 48.69 13.88 -5.45
C LYS A 9 47.66 13.68 -4.33
N GLN A 10 47.73 14.48 -3.28
CA GLN A 10 46.75 14.46 -2.19
C GLN A 10 45.42 15.09 -2.62
N ASN A 11 45.44 16.06 -3.54
CA ASN A 11 44.24 16.61 -4.17
C ASN A 11 43.66 15.70 -5.27
N GLU A 12 44.48 15.05 -6.10
CA GLU A 12 43.99 14.06 -7.08
C GLU A 12 43.32 12.85 -6.39
N ASN A 13 43.80 12.45 -5.21
CA ASN A 13 43.13 11.44 -4.39
C ASN A 13 41.93 11.98 -3.59
N SER A 14 41.79 13.30 -3.44
CA SER A 14 40.60 13.92 -2.82
C SER A 14 39.45 14.11 -3.79
N ASP A 15 39.69 14.09 -5.09
CA ASP A 15 38.62 14.12 -6.10
C ASP A 15 37.94 12.75 -6.28
N LEU A 16 38.37 11.74 -5.50
CA LEU A 16 37.77 10.42 -5.39
C LEU A 16 36.92 10.25 -4.12
N TYR A 17 36.46 11.35 -3.49
CA TYR A 17 35.30 11.24 -2.62
C TYR A 17 34.10 10.93 -3.52
N LYS A 18 33.58 9.69 -3.43
CA LYS A 18 32.18 9.40 -3.79
C LYS A 18 31.37 10.60 -3.30
N GLU A 19 30.66 11.28 -4.20
CA GLU A 19 29.58 12.17 -3.77
C GLU A 19 28.65 11.29 -2.93
N GLU A 20 28.87 11.26 -1.60
CA GLU A 20 27.88 10.71 -0.68
C GLU A 20 26.61 11.47 -1.00
N ASP A 21 25.58 10.77 -1.45
CA ASP A 21 24.31 11.37 -1.76
C ASP A 21 23.76 11.94 -0.46
N LEU A 22 24.06 13.22 -0.18
CA LEU A 22 23.70 13.94 1.05
C LEU A 22 22.17 13.94 1.29
N ARG A 23 21.39 13.47 0.31
CA ARG A 23 19.95 13.23 0.37
C ARG A 23 19.56 12.03 1.25
N GLU A 24 20.44 11.05 1.41
CA GLU A 24 20.19 9.90 2.30
C GLU A 24 20.43 10.26 3.77
N SER A 25 21.36 11.18 4.04
CA SER A 25 21.73 11.61 5.40
C SER A 25 21.00 12.88 5.87
N THR A 26 20.17 13.49 5.03
CA THR A 26 19.43 14.70 5.41
C THR A 26 18.17 14.36 6.21
N PRO A 27 17.95 15.00 7.37
CA PRO A 27 16.76 14.76 8.18
C PRO A 27 15.50 15.19 7.41
N THR A 28 14.48 14.32 7.40
CA THR A 28 13.22 14.58 6.71
C THR A 28 12.17 15.19 7.62
N ILE A 29 11.54 16.26 7.15
CA ILE A 29 10.40 16.89 7.81
C ILE A 29 9.15 16.56 7.01
N MET A 30 8.26 15.78 7.59
CA MET A 30 6.93 15.53 7.04
C MET A 30 6.04 16.74 7.33
N LYS A 31 5.35 17.24 6.29
CA LYS A 31 4.46 18.40 6.39
C LYS A 31 3.08 18.00 5.85
N ASN A 32 2.30 17.33 6.68
CA ASN A 32 0.95 16.93 6.31
C ASN A 32 -0.15 17.91 6.79
N PHE A 33 -1.32 17.80 6.17
CA PHE A 33 -2.54 18.53 6.55
C PHE A 33 -3.02 18.13 7.94
N PHE A 34 -3.81 18.98 8.61
CA PHE A 34 -4.16 18.77 10.02
C PHE A 34 -4.89 17.43 10.28
N LEU A 35 -5.67 16.92 9.31
CA LEU A 35 -6.35 15.62 9.44
C LEU A 35 -5.38 14.43 9.28
N ILE A 36 -4.31 14.60 8.50
CA ILE A 36 -3.35 13.54 8.16
C ILE A 36 -2.20 13.49 9.17
N ARG A 37 -1.87 14.62 9.81
CA ARG A 37 -0.80 14.73 10.81
C ARG A 37 -0.81 13.63 11.90
N PRO A 38 -1.96 13.22 12.47
CA PRO A 38 -1.96 12.16 13.47
C PRO A 38 -1.36 10.85 12.95
N PHE A 39 -1.56 10.54 11.67
CA PHE A 39 -1.06 9.32 11.05
C PHE A 39 0.45 9.35 10.79
N GLU A 40 1.11 10.51 10.86
CA GLU A 40 2.58 10.57 10.78
C GLU A 40 3.23 9.75 11.89
N THR A 41 2.63 9.68 13.07
CA THR A 41 3.13 8.84 14.17
C THR A 41 3.18 7.37 13.74
N ILE A 42 2.18 6.86 13.01
CA ILE A 42 2.19 5.49 12.49
C ILE A 42 3.33 5.32 11.49
N THR A 43 3.48 6.24 10.54
CA THR A 43 4.57 6.19 9.55
C THR A 43 5.93 6.15 10.24
N ARG A 44 6.17 7.02 11.24
CA ARG A 44 7.44 7.10 11.98
C ARG A 44 7.80 5.83 12.73
N LEU A 45 6.81 5.04 13.16
CA LEU A 45 7.06 3.76 13.85
C LEU A 45 7.66 2.71 12.91
N TYR A 46 7.32 2.74 11.62
CA TYR A 46 7.87 1.84 10.61
C TYR A 46 9.17 2.36 10.00
N GLY A 47 9.35 3.67 9.94
CA GLY A 47 10.57 4.30 9.47
C GLY A 47 10.28 5.70 8.92
N THR A 48 11.24 6.61 9.07
CA THR A 48 11.14 7.93 8.44
C THR A 48 11.46 7.82 6.95
N PRO A 49 10.59 8.32 6.06
CA PRO A 49 10.87 8.29 4.63
C PRO A 49 12.11 9.14 4.31
N THR A 50 12.86 8.73 3.29
CA THR A 50 14.04 9.48 2.82
C THR A 50 13.60 10.75 2.09
N TYR A 51 14.47 11.77 2.01
CA TYR A 51 14.13 13.07 1.42
C TYR A 51 13.68 12.96 -0.05
N SER A 52 14.24 11.99 -0.78
CA SER A 52 13.95 11.73 -2.18
C SER A 52 12.65 10.95 -2.41
N GLU A 53 12.03 10.41 -1.36
CA GLU A 53 10.84 9.56 -1.43
C GLU A 53 9.54 10.34 -1.22
N ILE A 54 8.43 9.71 -1.56
CA ILE A 54 7.08 10.22 -1.31
C ILE A 54 6.65 9.76 0.06
N ASP A 55 6.07 10.67 0.84
CA ASP A 55 5.52 10.36 2.15
C ASP A 55 4.27 9.46 2.02
N PRO A 56 4.29 8.21 2.53
CA PRO A 56 3.17 7.29 2.45
C PRO A 56 2.05 7.62 3.45
N THR A 57 2.25 8.60 4.35
CA THR A 57 1.32 8.95 5.42
C THR A 57 -0.08 9.26 4.90
N LEU A 58 -0.21 9.89 3.73
CA LEU A 58 -1.51 10.16 3.13
C LEU A 58 -2.26 8.85 2.83
N VAL A 59 -1.59 7.86 2.24
CA VAL A 59 -2.20 6.58 1.92
C VAL A 59 -2.57 5.82 3.20
N ILE A 60 -1.72 5.85 4.21
CA ILE A 60 -2.00 5.27 5.54
C ILE A 60 -3.21 5.95 6.17
N ALA A 61 -3.31 7.28 6.11
CA ALA A 61 -4.40 8.03 6.72
C ALA A 61 -5.79 7.67 6.16
N PHE A 62 -5.86 7.23 4.89
CA PHE A 62 -7.10 6.74 4.30
C PHE A 62 -7.29 5.24 4.49
N THR A 63 -6.27 4.44 4.18
CA THR A 63 -6.38 2.97 4.19
C THR A 63 -6.52 2.41 5.59
N PHE A 64 -5.79 2.94 6.58
CA PHE A 64 -5.78 2.40 7.94
C PHE A 64 -7.16 2.50 8.62
N PRO A 65 -7.84 3.67 8.66
CA PRO A 65 -9.19 3.75 9.23
C PRO A 65 -10.20 2.89 8.46
N ILE A 66 -10.13 2.87 7.12
CA ILE A 66 -11.07 2.10 6.30
C ILE A 66 -10.93 0.60 6.59
N LEU A 67 -9.71 0.06 6.58
CA LEU A 67 -9.45 -1.34 6.87
C LEU A 67 -9.85 -1.68 8.32
N PHE A 68 -9.56 -0.80 9.27
CA PHE A 68 -10.04 -0.96 10.65
C PHE A 68 -11.57 -1.02 10.72
N GLY A 69 -12.26 -0.13 10.00
CA GLY A 69 -13.71 -0.11 9.93
C GLY A 69 -14.28 -1.40 9.34
N LEU A 70 -13.68 -1.91 8.27
CA LEU A 70 -14.05 -3.19 7.65
C LEU A 70 -13.89 -4.39 8.60
N MET A 71 -12.87 -4.37 9.46
CA MET A 71 -12.61 -5.44 10.43
C MET A 71 -13.50 -5.36 11.67
N PHE A 72 -13.81 -4.15 12.13
CA PHE A 72 -14.48 -3.92 13.43
C PHE A 72 -15.98 -3.66 13.30
N GLY A 73 -16.40 -2.97 12.24
CA GLY A 73 -17.75 -3.04 11.66
C GLY A 73 -18.98 -2.95 12.56
N ASP A 74 -18.98 -2.13 13.62
CA ASP A 74 -20.12 -2.03 14.55
C ASP A 74 -20.48 -0.56 14.83
N ILE A 75 -21.78 -0.24 14.74
CA ILE A 75 -22.29 1.13 14.94
C ILE A 75 -22.08 1.59 16.40
N GLY A 76 -22.44 0.75 17.37
CA GLY A 76 -22.40 1.08 18.79
C GLY A 76 -20.97 1.19 19.29
N HIS A 77 -20.12 0.20 18.98
CA HIS A 77 -18.71 0.28 19.33
C HIS A 77 -17.98 1.39 18.57
N GLY A 78 -18.34 1.64 17.30
CA GLY A 78 -17.84 2.77 16.53
C GLY A 78 -18.14 4.11 17.21
N LEU A 79 -19.36 4.31 17.71
CA LEU A 79 -19.73 5.52 18.44
C LEU A 79 -18.94 5.69 19.74
N ILE A 80 -18.71 4.60 20.48
CA ILE A 80 -17.86 4.60 21.69
C ILE A 80 -16.44 5.05 21.34
N LEU A 81 -15.86 4.53 20.25
CA LEU A 81 -14.52 4.90 19.79
C LEU A 81 -14.45 6.37 19.34
N ILE A 82 -15.49 6.89 18.67
CA ILE A 82 -15.57 8.31 18.30
C ILE A 82 -15.54 9.18 19.56
N ILE A 83 -16.36 8.87 20.56
CA ILE A 83 -16.43 9.63 21.81
C ILE A 83 -15.10 9.53 22.57
N ALA A 84 -14.55 8.33 22.72
CA ALA A 84 -13.28 8.10 23.41
C ALA A 84 -12.11 8.82 22.72
N GLY A 85 -12.03 8.75 21.38
CA GLY A 85 -11.02 9.43 20.59
C GLY A 85 -11.14 10.96 20.66
N LEU A 86 -12.36 11.50 20.64
CA LEU A 86 -12.61 12.94 20.78
C LEU A 86 -12.22 13.45 22.18
N ILE A 87 -12.65 12.75 23.24
CA ILE A 87 -12.29 13.10 24.63
C ILE A 87 -10.77 13.02 24.80
N GLY A 88 -10.14 11.94 24.35
CA GLY A 88 -8.68 11.79 24.38
C GLY A 88 -7.97 12.91 23.63
N GLY A 89 -8.40 13.22 22.41
CA GLY A 89 -7.83 14.27 21.58
C GLY A 89 -7.92 15.65 22.24
N LEU A 90 -9.01 15.96 22.95
CA LEU A 90 -9.20 17.22 23.67
C LEU A 90 -8.41 17.30 24.98
N VAL A 91 -8.40 16.21 25.76
CA VAL A 91 -7.71 16.14 27.06
C VAL A 91 -6.19 16.16 26.86
N PHE A 92 -5.68 15.37 25.92
CA PHE A 92 -4.25 15.26 25.65
C PHE A 92 -3.71 16.39 24.76
N ARG A 93 -4.57 17.26 24.21
CA ARG A 93 -4.17 18.42 23.40
C ARG A 93 -3.14 19.31 24.11
N LYS A 94 -3.27 19.50 25.43
CA LYS A 94 -2.36 20.35 26.22
C LYS A 94 -1.06 19.65 26.61
N ARG A 95 -1.03 18.32 26.64
CA ARG A 95 0.18 17.54 26.97
C ARG A 95 1.11 17.40 25.75
N GLY A 96 0.56 17.48 24.54
CA GLY A 96 1.32 17.32 23.30
C GLY A 96 1.91 15.91 23.16
N GLY A 97 2.38 15.58 21.95
CA GLY A 97 3.05 14.30 21.68
C GLY A 97 2.15 13.20 21.12
N ASP A 98 2.74 12.01 20.96
CA ASP A 98 2.17 10.89 20.20
C ASP A 98 0.83 10.39 20.76
N THR A 99 0.59 10.52 22.07
CA THR A 99 -0.69 10.13 22.69
C THR A 99 -1.88 10.93 22.15
N ALA A 100 -1.69 12.21 21.85
CA ALA A 100 -2.74 13.02 21.24
C ALA A 100 -2.99 12.57 19.79
N ASN A 101 -1.94 12.23 19.05
CA ASN A 101 -2.05 11.71 17.68
C ASN A 101 -2.78 10.36 17.66
N PHE A 102 -2.46 9.43 18.57
CA PHE A 102 -3.18 8.17 18.70
C PHE A 102 -4.66 8.36 19.01
N SER A 103 -5.00 9.34 19.85
CA SER A 103 -6.41 9.64 20.16
C SER A 103 -7.18 10.10 18.91
N TRP A 104 -6.55 10.92 18.06
CA TRP A 104 -7.13 11.33 16.78
C TRP A 104 -7.22 10.18 15.77
N ILE A 105 -6.24 9.27 15.74
CA ILE A 105 -6.32 8.05 14.92
C ILE A 105 -7.54 7.22 15.36
N ILE A 106 -7.72 6.99 16.67
CA ILE A 106 -8.86 6.26 17.22
C ILE A 106 -10.18 6.93 16.82
N PHE A 107 -10.25 8.26 16.84
CA PHE A 107 -11.42 9.01 16.39
C PHE A 107 -11.77 8.72 14.91
N PHE A 108 -10.78 8.74 14.01
CA PHE A 108 -11.00 8.41 12.59
C PHE A 108 -11.38 6.94 12.39
N CYS A 109 -10.75 6.02 13.13
CA CYS A 109 -11.11 4.60 13.13
C CYS A 109 -12.54 4.37 13.63
N GLY A 110 -12.98 5.10 14.66
CA GLY A 110 -14.35 5.05 15.17
C GLY A 110 -15.39 5.48 14.12
N TRP A 111 -15.09 6.54 13.35
CA TRP A 111 -15.94 6.94 12.23
C TRP A 111 -16.03 5.88 11.14
N ALA A 112 -14.90 5.28 10.76
CA ALA A 112 -14.89 4.21 9.77
C ALA A 112 -15.66 2.96 10.24
N ALA A 113 -15.52 2.59 11.52
CA ALA A 113 -16.29 1.50 12.13
C ALA A 113 -17.78 1.81 12.20
N PHE A 114 -18.16 3.04 12.53
CA PHE A 114 -19.55 3.48 12.52
C PHE A 114 -20.17 3.35 11.11
N PHE A 115 -19.52 3.91 10.08
CA PHE A 115 -20.01 3.81 8.70
C PHE A 115 -20.06 2.38 8.17
N THR A 116 -19.08 1.55 8.51
CA THR A 116 -19.08 0.14 8.10
C THR A 116 -20.13 -0.66 8.88
N GLY A 117 -20.35 -0.35 10.16
CA GLY A 117 -21.44 -0.95 10.93
C GLY A 117 -22.81 -0.67 10.34
N PHE A 118 -23.03 0.52 9.75
CA PHE A 118 -24.24 0.78 8.96
C PHE A 118 -24.34 -0.09 7.70
N LEU A 119 -23.20 -0.39 7.07
CA LEU A 119 -23.13 -1.23 5.89
C LEU A 119 -23.39 -2.71 6.22
N TYR A 120 -22.98 -3.17 7.40
CA TYR A 120 -23.24 -4.53 7.89
C TYR A 120 -24.62 -4.68 8.54
N GLY A 121 -25.17 -3.59 9.06
CA GLY A 121 -26.44 -3.58 9.81
C GLY A 121 -26.28 -4.01 11.27
N GLU A 122 -25.07 -3.95 11.84
CA GLU A 122 -24.78 -4.45 13.19
C GLU A 122 -24.71 -3.32 14.24
N PHE A 123 -25.45 -3.49 15.34
CA PHE A 123 -25.37 -2.59 16.50
C PHE A 123 -25.13 -3.38 17.79
N LEU A 124 -23.94 -3.21 18.41
CA LEU A 124 -23.56 -3.91 19.65
C LEU A 124 -23.80 -5.43 19.59
N GLY A 125 -23.56 -6.05 18.43
CA GLY A 125 -23.81 -7.47 18.18
C GLY A 125 -25.29 -7.89 18.16
N HIS A 126 -26.24 -6.95 18.11
CA HIS A 126 -27.67 -7.23 17.96
C HIS A 126 -28.15 -6.75 16.57
N HIS A 127 -28.83 -7.64 15.85
CA HIS A 127 -29.38 -7.36 14.52
C HIS A 127 -30.79 -6.73 14.57
N GLU A 128 -31.46 -6.75 15.72
CA GLU A 128 -32.89 -6.44 15.86
C GLU A 128 -33.19 -5.25 16.78
N ILE A 129 -32.61 -4.08 16.51
CA ILE A 129 -32.99 -2.86 17.25
C ILE A 129 -33.99 -2.05 16.42
N GLU A 130 -35.27 -2.18 16.78
CA GLU A 130 -36.42 -1.49 16.17
C GLU A 130 -36.24 0.04 16.05
N ILE A 131 -35.37 0.66 16.85
CA ILE A 131 -35.05 2.10 16.82
C ILE A 131 -34.39 2.50 15.50
N PHE A 132 -33.55 1.63 14.93
CA PHE A 132 -33.01 1.76 13.57
C PHE A 132 -33.76 0.89 12.57
N GLY A 133 -34.78 0.15 13.02
CA GLY A 133 -35.57 -0.80 12.25
C GLY A 133 -36.15 -0.18 10.97
N THR A 134 -36.71 1.02 10.98
CA THR A 134 -37.26 1.60 9.74
C THR A 134 -36.20 2.02 8.71
N VAL A 135 -34.96 2.28 9.10
CA VAL A 135 -33.87 2.63 8.17
C VAL A 135 -33.11 1.37 7.74
N LEU A 136 -32.86 0.44 8.67
CA LEU A 136 -32.18 -0.83 8.41
C LEU A 136 -33.07 -1.85 7.70
N TRP A 137 -34.38 -1.91 7.99
CA TRP A 137 -35.36 -2.74 7.26
C TRP A 137 -35.44 -2.35 5.78
N ASN A 138 -35.25 -1.06 5.46
CA ASN A 138 -35.15 -0.61 4.07
C ASN A 138 -33.86 -1.11 3.38
N PHE A 139 -32.76 -1.32 4.12
CA PHE A 139 -31.54 -1.94 3.60
C PHE A 139 -31.63 -3.47 3.55
N GLU A 140 -32.41 -4.09 4.44
CA GLU A 140 -32.68 -5.53 4.43
C GLU A 140 -33.58 -5.92 3.25
N GLU A 141 -34.59 -5.10 2.93
CA GLU A 141 -35.45 -5.29 1.75
C GLU A 141 -34.84 -4.73 0.44
N ASN A 142 -33.97 -3.72 0.51
CA ASN A 142 -33.18 -3.22 -0.63
C ASN A 142 -31.70 -3.18 -0.27
N PRO A 143 -31.01 -4.33 -0.33
CA PRO A 143 -29.58 -4.33 -0.11
C PRO A 143 -28.89 -3.37 -1.08
N ILE A 144 -27.88 -2.64 -0.60
CA ILE A 144 -26.95 -1.96 -1.50
C ILE A 144 -26.19 -3.06 -2.25
N ILE A 145 -26.71 -3.43 -3.42
CA ILE A 145 -26.03 -4.33 -4.33
C ILE A 145 -24.89 -3.52 -4.92
N ILE A 146 -23.68 -3.67 -4.36
CA ILE A 146 -22.51 -3.21 -5.07
C ILE A 146 -22.26 -4.27 -6.15
N PRO A 147 -22.37 -3.94 -7.45
CA PRO A 147 -22.45 -4.92 -8.55
C PRO A 147 -21.22 -5.83 -8.71
N ILE A 148 -20.15 -5.58 -7.92
CA ILE A 148 -18.90 -6.35 -7.91
C ILE A 148 -18.75 -7.19 -6.62
N ILE A 149 -19.44 -6.84 -5.54
CA ILE A 149 -19.19 -7.37 -4.17
C ILE A 149 -20.39 -8.17 -3.62
N GLY A 150 -21.59 -7.93 -4.16
CA GLY A 150 -22.83 -8.53 -3.65
C GLY A 150 -23.39 -7.77 -2.44
N THR A 151 -24.21 -8.45 -1.66
CA THR A 151 -24.80 -7.97 -0.40
C THR A 151 -23.77 -8.01 0.73
N LEU A 152 -23.51 -6.86 1.36
CA LEU A 152 -22.72 -6.80 2.60
C LEU A 152 -23.59 -6.87 3.87
N ASN A 153 -24.91 -6.96 3.72
CA ASN A 153 -25.83 -7.16 4.83
C ASN A 153 -25.55 -8.55 5.43
N ASN A 154 -25.30 -8.59 6.74
CA ASN A 154 -24.96 -9.80 7.50
C ASN A 154 -23.74 -10.56 6.93
N PRO A 155 -22.50 -10.18 7.30
CA PRO A 155 -21.28 -10.85 6.82
C PRO A 155 -21.23 -12.35 7.12
N LEU A 156 -22.03 -12.83 8.09
CA LEU A 156 -22.14 -14.25 8.45
C LEU A 156 -22.95 -15.08 7.44
N ASP A 157 -23.91 -14.47 6.73
CA ASP A 157 -24.78 -15.19 5.80
C ASP A 157 -24.10 -15.43 4.45
N ASN A 158 -23.13 -14.59 4.09
CA ASN A 158 -22.44 -14.67 2.80
C ASN A 158 -20.92 -14.58 2.93
N ILE A 159 -20.37 -15.57 3.65
CA ILE A 159 -18.93 -15.70 3.94
C ILE A 159 -18.10 -15.66 2.64
N MET A 160 -18.57 -16.29 1.56
CA MET A 160 -17.84 -16.34 0.29
C MET A 160 -17.72 -14.97 -0.39
N SER A 161 -18.76 -14.14 -0.32
CA SER A 161 -18.72 -12.76 -0.83
C SER A 161 -17.78 -11.88 0.00
N VAL A 162 -17.82 -11.99 1.33
CA VAL A 162 -16.91 -11.25 2.22
C VAL A 162 -15.45 -11.66 2.00
N PHE A 163 -15.18 -12.96 1.81
CA PHE A 163 -13.83 -13.45 1.53
C PHE A 163 -13.30 -12.94 0.19
N THR A 164 -14.14 -13.00 -0.85
CA THR A 164 -13.80 -12.47 -2.18
C THR A 164 -13.53 -10.96 -2.13
N PHE A 165 -14.35 -10.22 -1.38
CA PHE A 165 -14.16 -8.79 -1.14
C PHE A 165 -12.85 -8.49 -0.42
N ALA A 166 -12.53 -9.24 0.63
CA ALA A 166 -11.28 -9.08 1.37
C ALA A 166 -10.05 -9.28 0.47
N ILE A 167 -10.09 -10.28 -0.43
CA ILE A 167 -9.02 -10.49 -1.42
C ILE A 167 -8.92 -9.29 -2.37
N TYR A 168 -10.03 -8.78 -2.91
CA TYR A 168 -10.00 -7.60 -3.78
C TYR A 168 -9.44 -6.36 -3.08
N ILE A 169 -9.81 -6.13 -1.82
CA ILE A 169 -9.26 -5.04 -1.01
C ILE A 169 -7.75 -5.24 -0.79
N GLY A 170 -7.31 -6.47 -0.51
CA GLY A 170 -5.89 -6.82 -0.39
C GLY A 170 -5.10 -6.54 -1.67
N VAL A 171 -5.59 -7.04 -2.81
CA VAL A 171 -5.00 -6.79 -4.14
C VAL A 171 -4.93 -5.30 -4.42
N PHE A 172 -5.99 -4.56 -4.15
CA PHE A 172 -6.01 -3.10 -4.32
C PHE A 172 -4.97 -2.41 -3.42
N HIS A 173 -4.85 -2.83 -2.16
CA HIS A 173 -3.91 -2.26 -1.21
C HIS A 173 -2.44 -2.52 -1.59
N ILE A 174 -2.12 -3.72 -2.07
CA ILE A 174 -0.78 -4.05 -2.58
C ILE A 174 -0.45 -3.21 -3.81
N ASN A 175 -1.40 -3.07 -4.74
CA ASN A 175 -1.22 -2.21 -5.92
C ASN A 175 -0.96 -0.75 -5.55
N LEU A 176 -1.62 -0.20 -4.52
CA LEU A 176 -1.32 1.15 -4.02
C LEU A 176 0.14 1.28 -3.57
N GLY A 177 0.69 0.26 -2.89
CA GLY A 177 2.10 0.23 -2.49
C GLY A 177 3.06 0.32 -3.67
N TRP A 178 2.85 -0.49 -4.71
CA TRP A 178 3.69 -0.44 -5.91
C TRP A 178 3.46 0.81 -6.77
N ILE A 179 2.28 1.43 -6.72
CA ILE A 179 2.06 2.76 -7.33
C ILE A 179 2.94 3.81 -6.63
N ILE A 180 3.01 3.81 -5.31
CA ILE A 180 3.92 4.73 -4.57
C ILE A 180 5.37 4.45 -4.98
N GLN A 181 5.77 3.18 -5.08
CA GLN A 181 7.10 2.79 -5.53
C GLN A 181 7.40 3.32 -6.95
N PHE A 182 6.45 3.20 -7.88
CA PHE A 182 6.57 3.75 -9.23
C PHE A 182 6.75 5.27 -9.21
N LEU A 183 5.96 5.98 -8.41
CA LEU A 183 6.05 7.42 -8.27
C LEU A 183 7.39 7.86 -7.64
N ASN A 184 7.94 7.06 -6.70
CA ASN A 184 9.27 7.28 -6.14
C ASN A 184 10.36 7.18 -7.22
N TYR A 185 10.34 6.12 -8.04
CA TYR A 185 11.29 5.99 -9.16
C TYR A 185 11.17 7.15 -10.16
N TRP A 186 9.96 7.63 -10.39
CA TRP A 186 9.72 8.79 -11.24
C TRP A 186 10.33 10.08 -10.66
N LYS A 187 10.12 10.33 -9.36
CA LYS A 187 10.68 11.47 -8.63
C LYS A 187 12.22 11.44 -8.58
N GLN A 188 12.80 10.25 -8.44
CA GLN A 188 14.25 10.03 -8.44
C GLN A 188 14.88 10.04 -9.85
N LYS A 189 14.10 10.29 -10.91
CA LYS A 189 14.51 10.24 -12.33
C LYS A 189 15.04 8.87 -12.79
N ARG A 190 14.81 7.80 -12.03
CA ARG A 190 15.15 6.41 -12.36
C ARG A 190 13.99 5.71 -13.06
N LYS A 191 13.50 6.29 -14.15
CA LYS A 191 12.25 5.87 -14.81
C LYS A 191 12.25 4.40 -15.27
N TYR A 192 13.40 3.89 -15.72
CA TYR A 192 13.50 2.50 -16.19
C TYR A 192 13.15 1.51 -15.09
N LEU A 193 13.63 1.74 -13.86
CA LEU A 193 13.32 0.89 -12.71
C LEU A 193 11.83 0.88 -12.40
N GLY A 194 11.15 2.03 -12.50
CA GLY A 194 9.69 2.07 -12.35
C GLY A 194 8.96 1.19 -13.37
N PHE A 195 9.42 1.14 -14.61
CA PHE A 195 8.84 0.26 -15.64
C PHE A 195 9.23 -1.19 -15.47
N SER A 196 10.50 -1.48 -15.16
CA SER A 196 11.01 -2.86 -15.07
C SER A 196 10.53 -3.57 -13.82
N ASP A 197 10.36 -2.83 -12.73
CA ASP A 197 9.99 -3.37 -11.43
C ASP A 197 8.51 -3.10 -11.13
N SER A 198 8.19 -1.88 -10.67
CA SER A 198 6.86 -1.55 -10.14
C SER A 198 5.71 -1.81 -11.12
N LEU A 199 5.85 -1.43 -12.39
CA LEU A 199 4.80 -1.68 -13.39
C LEU A 199 4.63 -3.18 -13.67
N MET A 200 5.73 -3.94 -13.77
CA MET A 200 5.65 -5.37 -14.01
C MET A 200 5.01 -6.09 -12.81
N LYS A 201 5.32 -5.67 -11.58
CA LYS A 201 4.68 -6.18 -10.36
C LYS A 201 3.16 -5.97 -10.38
N ILE A 202 2.72 -4.75 -10.70
CA ILE A 202 1.29 -4.38 -10.82
C ILE A 202 0.60 -5.24 -11.89
N LEU A 203 1.20 -5.37 -13.08
CA LEU A 203 0.62 -6.16 -14.17
C LEU A 203 0.56 -7.65 -13.84
N LEU A 204 1.59 -8.18 -13.16
CA LEU A 204 1.62 -9.57 -12.74
C LEU A 204 0.51 -9.85 -11.73
N LEU A 205 0.38 -9.02 -10.69
CA LEU A 205 -0.62 -9.22 -9.64
C LEU A 205 -2.05 -9.06 -10.17
N THR A 206 -2.32 -7.97 -10.89
CA THR A 206 -3.63 -7.74 -11.51
C THR A 206 -3.97 -8.82 -12.53
N GLY A 207 -2.97 -9.26 -13.30
CA GLY A 207 -3.09 -10.36 -14.24
C GLY A 207 -3.41 -11.69 -13.57
N GLY A 208 -2.73 -12.00 -12.47
CA GLY A 208 -2.95 -13.20 -11.67
C GLY A 208 -4.33 -13.21 -11.03
N THR A 209 -4.75 -12.06 -10.50
CA THR A 209 -6.10 -11.89 -9.95
C THR A 209 -7.17 -12.12 -11.01
N ILE A 210 -7.04 -11.52 -12.20
CA ILE A 210 -7.99 -11.72 -13.30
C ILE A 210 -8.01 -13.18 -13.77
N LEU A 211 -6.85 -13.84 -13.81
CA LEU A 211 -6.74 -15.24 -14.21
C LEU A 211 -7.46 -16.16 -13.22
N ILE A 212 -7.20 -16.02 -11.91
CA ILE A 212 -7.80 -16.88 -10.88
C ILE A 212 -9.31 -16.61 -10.74
N PHE A 213 -9.72 -15.34 -10.63
CA PHE A 213 -11.14 -15.01 -10.40
C PHE A 213 -11.98 -15.06 -11.68
N GLY A 214 -11.40 -14.83 -12.85
CA GLY A 214 -12.11 -14.86 -14.13
C GLY A 214 -12.21 -16.26 -14.74
N PHE A 215 -11.15 -17.06 -14.65
CA PHE A 215 -11.07 -18.38 -15.31
C PHE A 215 -10.99 -19.55 -14.32
N GLY A 216 -10.92 -19.30 -13.01
CA GLY A 216 -10.76 -20.34 -12.00
C GLY A 216 -9.42 -21.08 -12.13
N PHE A 217 -9.33 -22.28 -11.55
CA PHE A 217 -8.17 -23.18 -11.68
C PHE A 217 -8.29 -24.14 -12.88
N ASP A 218 -8.91 -23.70 -13.98
CA ASP A 218 -9.00 -24.48 -15.20
C ASP A 218 -7.78 -24.27 -16.10
N ILE A 219 -6.81 -25.17 -15.97
CA ILE A 219 -5.57 -25.15 -16.76
C ILE A 219 -5.87 -25.17 -18.26
N TYR A 220 -6.92 -25.87 -18.70
CA TYR A 220 -7.30 -25.92 -20.12
C TYR A 220 -7.86 -24.57 -20.57
N GLY A 221 -8.67 -23.93 -19.73
CA GLY A 221 -9.14 -22.55 -19.95
C GLY A 221 -8.00 -21.55 -20.07
N TRP A 222 -6.95 -21.69 -19.26
CA TRP A 222 -5.78 -20.80 -19.29
C TRP A 222 -4.96 -20.86 -20.58
N LEU A 223 -4.89 -22.05 -21.19
CA LEU A 223 -4.20 -22.28 -22.47
C LEU A 223 -5.13 -22.13 -23.69
N SER A 224 -6.42 -21.88 -23.49
CA SER A 224 -7.36 -21.64 -24.59
C SER A 224 -7.30 -20.17 -25.05
N PRO A 225 -7.45 -19.87 -26.35
CA PRO A 225 -7.53 -18.48 -26.84
C PRO A 225 -8.62 -17.70 -26.08
N PRO A 226 -8.32 -16.50 -25.53
CA PRO A 226 -7.23 -15.57 -25.87
C PRO A 226 -5.91 -15.78 -25.11
N TYR A 227 -5.72 -16.94 -24.48
CA TYR A 227 -4.58 -17.33 -23.66
C TYR A 227 -4.38 -16.43 -22.41
N PRO A 228 -5.32 -16.48 -21.45
CA PRO A 228 -5.25 -15.67 -20.22
C PRO A 228 -3.94 -15.80 -19.47
N ILE A 229 -3.27 -16.96 -19.57
CA ILE A 229 -1.97 -17.21 -18.93
C ILE A 229 -0.87 -16.24 -19.37
N LEU A 230 -0.97 -15.63 -20.57
CA LEU A 230 0.02 -14.65 -21.00
C LEU A 230 -0.03 -13.37 -20.15
N LEU A 231 -1.16 -13.09 -19.50
CA LEU A 231 -1.32 -11.91 -18.65
C LEU A 231 -0.43 -11.98 -17.40
N THR A 232 -0.11 -13.18 -16.91
CA THR A 232 0.84 -13.38 -15.79
C THR A 232 2.24 -13.72 -16.28
N LEU A 233 2.33 -14.55 -17.33
CA LEU A 233 3.61 -15.06 -17.83
C LEU A 233 4.46 -13.97 -18.48
N ILE A 234 3.85 -13.06 -19.25
CA ILE A 234 4.60 -11.96 -19.89
C ILE A 234 5.20 -11.03 -18.81
N PRO A 235 4.44 -10.44 -17.87
CA PRO A 235 5.02 -9.59 -16.84
C PRO A 235 6.06 -10.31 -15.98
N GLY A 236 5.84 -11.58 -15.64
CA GLY A 236 6.80 -12.37 -14.86
C GLY A 236 8.14 -12.55 -15.57
N VAL A 237 8.12 -12.92 -16.85
CA VAL A 237 9.35 -13.05 -17.65
C VAL A 237 10.03 -11.69 -17.86
N LEU A 238 9.24 -10.64 -18.09
CA LEU A 238 9.78 -9.29 -18.25
C LEU A 238 10.43 -8.78 -16.96
N LEU A 239 9.86 -9.07 -15.79
CA LEU A 239 10.42 -8.67 -14.50
C LEU A 239 11.79 -9.31 -14.26
N LEU A 240 11.96 -10.59 -14.63
CA LEU A 240 13.25 -11.29 -14.59
C LEU A 240 14.32 -10.67 -15.51
N LEU A 241 13.91 -10.24 -16.72
CA LEU A 241 14.84 -9.90 -17.79
C LEU A 241 15.10 -8.41 -17.95
N LEU A 242 14.18 -7.53 -17.55
CA LEU A 242 14.32 -6.09 -17.78
C LEU A 242 15.50 -5.50 -17.01
N LYS A 243 15.72 -5.84 -15.74
CA LYS A 243 16.90 -5.35 -15.00
C LYS A 243 18.24 -5.71 -15.67
N PRO A 244 18.52 -6.99 -16.02
CA PRO A 244 19.75 -7.33 -16.73
C PRO A 244 19.84 -6.72 -18.14
N LEU A 245 18.71 -6.58 -18.86
CA LEU A 245 18.68 -5.86 -20.14
C LEU A 245 19.05 -4.38 -19.99
N GLY A 246 18.57 -3.71 -18.93
CA GLY A 246 18.92 -2.32 -18.63
C GLY A 246 20.42 -2.10 -18.48
N LYS A 247 21.14 -3.09 -17.93
CA LYS A 247 22.60 -3.07 -17.89
C LYS A 247 23.22 -3.15 -19.28
N ILE A 248 22.71 -4.03 -20.15
CA ILE A 248 23.17 -4.15 -21.55
C ILE A 248 22.95 -2.83 -22.31
N PHE A 249 21.84 -2.14 -22.05
CA PHE A 249 21.53 -0.81 -22.61
C PHE A 249 22.35 0.35 -22.00
N LYS A 250 23.36 0.06 -21.16
CA LYS A 250 24.23 1.07 -20.52
C LYS A 250 23.49 2.10 -19.66
N ILE A 251 22.43 1.69 -18.96
CA ILE A 251 21.73 2.57 -18.03
C ILE A 251 22.63 2.87 -16.82
N SER A 252 22.92 4.16 -16.60
CA SER A 252 23.96 4.66 -15.69
C SER A 252 23.90 4.07 -14.26
N TYR A 253 22.72 3.91 -13.68
CA TYR A 253 22.55 3.44 -12.29
C TYR A 253 22.46 1.91 -12.16
N LEU A 254 22.48 1.14 -13.26
CA LEU A 254 22.49 -0.33 -13.24
C LEU A 254 23.89 -0.89 -13.58
N GLN A 255 24.87 -0.04 -13.87
CA GLN A 255 26.20 -0.48 -14.25
C GLN A 255 27.03 -1.00 -13.08
N GLU A 256 26.77 -0.49 -11.87
CA GLU A 256 27.51 -0.85 -10.66
C GLU A 256 27.22 -2.28 -10.20
N GLU A 257 26.04 -2.82 -10.50
CA GLU A 257 25.63 -4.14 -10.04
C GLU A 257 26.06 -5.27 -10.99
N SER A 258 26.37 -6.45 -10.44
CA SER A 258 26.74 -7.61 -11.26
C SER A 258 25.54 -8.13 -12.08
N PHE A 259 25.80 -8.74 -13.25
CA PHE A 259 24.72 -9.29 -14.09
C PHE A 259 23.94 -10.40 -13.35
N GLY A 260 24.65 -11.25 -12.61
CA GLY A 260 24.03 -12.27 -11.76
C GLY A 260 23.23 -11.67 -10.59
N GLY A 261 23.68 -10.54 -10.03
CA GLY A 261 22.96 -9.79 -9.00
C GLY A 261 21.61 -9.30 -9.50
N LEU A 262 21.57 -8.62 -10.66
CA LEU A 262 20.34 -8.12 -11.26
C LEU A 262 19.35 -9.24 -11.64
N LEU A 263 19.87 -10.37 -12.12
CA LEU A 263 19.04 -11.55 -12.41
C LEU A 263 18.48 -12.18 -11.13
N GLY A 264 19.29 -12.26 -10.07
CA GLY A 264 18.88 -12.75 -8.77
C GLY A 264 17.82 -11.87 -8.12
N GLU A 265 18.01 -10.55 -8.18
CA GLU A 265 17.05 -9.56 -7.69
C GLU A 265 15.70 -9.69 -8.43
N GLY A 266 15.72 -9.70 -9.77
CA GLY A 266 14.50 -9.91 -10.56
C GLY A 266 13.83 -11.26 -10.25
N SER A 267 14.60 -12.30 -9.92
CA SER A 267 14.05 -13.62 -9.55
C SER A 267 13.33 -13.60 -8.22
N ILE A 268 13.92 -12.96 -7.21
CA ILE A 268 13.29 -12.79 -5.89
C ILE A 268 12.02 -11.95 -6.03
N GLU A 269 12.09 -10.83 -6.76
CA GLU A 269 10.93 -9.96 -6.96
C GLU A 269 9.80 -10.66 -7.71
N ALA A 270 10.10 -11.43 -8.76
CA ALA A 270 9.09 -12.19 -9.48
C ALA A 270 8.43 -13.22 -8.54
N PHE A 271 9.22 -13.90 -7.72
CA PHE A 271 8.72 -14.86 -6.75
C PHE A 271 7.83 -14.21 -5.69
N ASP A 272 8.27 -13.12 -5.07
CA ASP A 272 7.49 -12.37 -4.07
C ASP A 272 6.18 -11.85 -4.65
N THR A 273 6.21 -11.39 -5.90
CA THR A 273 5.02 -10.90 -6.60
C THR A 273 4.05 -12.03 -6.92
N VAL A 274 4.55 -13.19 -7.33
CA VAL A 274 3.73 -14.39 -7.56
C VAL A 274 3.12 -14.90 -6.25
N LEU A 275 3.86 -14.86 -5.14
CA LEU A 275 3.31 -15.20 -3.82
C LEU A 275 2.22 -14.23 -3.34
N SER A 276 2.20 -13.02 -3.89
CA SER A 276 1.20 -12.01 -3.56
C SER A 276 -0.12 -12.18 -4.33
N VAL A 277 -0.13 -13.00 -5.38
CA VAL A 277 -1.32 -13.37 -6.20
C VAL A 277 -2.11 -14.46 -5.52
#